data_AF-A0A9P6QCT9-F1
#
_entry.id   AF-A0A9P6QCT9-F1
#
_cell.length_a   1.000
_cell.length_b   1.000
_cell.length_c   1.000
_cell.angle_alpha   90.00
_cell.angle_beta   90.00
_cell.angle_gamma   90.00
#
_symmetry.space_group_name_H-M   'P 1'
#
loop_
_entity.id
_entity.type
_entity.pdbx_description
1 polymer ?
#
loop_
_entity_poly.entity_id
_entity_poly.type
_entity_poly.pdbx_seq_one_letter_code
_entity_poly.pdbx_strand_id
1 'polypeptide(L)'
;MSAIHQGMQVLSNDDPDAPIHIAYMKLAIEQAEKSIPVPSGYCVGAVLVRKKNKDRSKDKSTQQQAAHKHASSTVASDHGTTTATTISSTTAASDDYELVATGYSRELPGNTHAEECCLLKLLHNDDENKKEEEKEEEHQLIMYSTMEPCSHRLSGNRPCSERLIASRVRTVYVGVREPDHFVQKVVGIEDMVEHGLTVVHIPGFEKACLAPNRHVLGDSLS
;
A
#
# COMPACT_ATOMS: atom_id res chain seq x y z
N MET A 1 13.88 24.04 4.30
CA MET A 1 14.54 22.75 4.00
C MET A 1 13.92 21.73 4.92
N SER A 2 12.98 20.92 4.40
CA SER A 2 12.15 20.02 5.20
C SER A 2 13.04 18.94 5.82
N ALA A 3 12.92 18.76 7.13
CA ALA A 3 13.64 17.71 7.83
C ALA A 3 13.15 16.35 7.31
N ILE A 4 13.95 15.71 6.45
CA ILE A 4 13.80 14.29 6.18
C ILE A 4 14.15 13.62 7.52
N HIS A 5 13.11 13.19 8.23
CA HIS A 5 13.18 12.59 9.54
C HIS A 5 13.95 11.26 9.48
N GLN A 6 14.67 10.93 10.56
CA GLN A 6 15.62 9.80 10.60
C GLN A 6 14.92 8.49 10.19
N GLY A 7 15.36 7.89 9.08
CA GLY A 7 14.94 6.55 8.66
C GLY A 7 13.89 6.48 7.54
N MET A 8 13.14 7.55 7.26
CA MET A 8 12.20 7.57 6.13
C MET A 8 12.91 7.92 4.83
N GLN A 9 12.69 7.09 3.80
CA GLN A 9 13.17 7.36 2.45
C GLN A 9 12.18 8.25 1.70
N VAL A 10 12.62 8.87 0.60
CA VAL A 10 11.75 9.61 -0.32
C VAL A 10 11.77 8.88 -1.64
N LEU A 11 10.59 8.64 -2.24
CA LEU A 11 10.50 8.01 -3.55
C LEU A 11 11.31 8.83 -4.57
N SER A 12 12.28 8.18 -5.21
CA SER A 12 13.13 8.82 -6.20
C SER A 12 12.40 8.96 -7.53
N ASN A 13 12.62 10.07 -8.23
CA ASN A 13 12.17 10.23 -9.62
C ASN A 13 12.90 9.30 -10.59
N ASP A 14 14.06 8.77 -10.20
CA ASP A 14 14.85 7.82 -11.00
C ASP A 14 14.45 6.36 -10.74
N ASP A 15 13.51 6.10 -9.82
CA ASP A 15 12.98 4.76 -9.60
C ASP A 15 12.13 4.32 -10.81
N PRO A 16 12.51 3.24 -11.52
CA PRO A 16 11.75 2.77 -12.68
C PRO A 16 10.32 2.34 -12.33
N ASP A 17 10.07 1.96 -11.06
CA ASP A 17 8.76 1.58 -10.55
C ASP A 17 7.98 2.79 -9.98
N ALA A 18 8.54 4.02 -9.98
CA ALA A 18 7.86 5.21 -9.48
C ALA A 18 6.43 5.41 -10.06
N PRO A 19 6.17 5.21 -11.36
CA PRO A 19 4.82 5.37 -11.91
C PRO A 19 3.78 4.44 -11.28
N ILE A 20 4.15 3.20 -10.93
CA ILE A 20 3.21 2.26 -10.30
C ILE A 20 2.96 2.62 -8.83
N HIS A 21 3.99 3.06 -8.12
CA HIS A 21 3.85 3.55 -6.74
C HIS A 21 2.94 4.78 -6.67
N ILE A 22 3.07 5.69 -7.63
CA ILE A 22 2.18 6.85 -7.79
C ILE A 22 0.74 6.41 -8.08
N ALA A 23 0.53 5.42 -8.95
CA ALA A 23 -0.81 4.92 -9.25
C ALA A 23 -1.51 4.33 -8.02
N TYR A 24 -0.78 3.56 -7.20
CA TYR A 24 -1.34 3.01 -5.96
C TYR A 24 -1.58 4.07 -4.89
N MET A 25 -0.75 5.12 -4.80
CA MET A 25 -1.03 6.25 -3.91
C MET A 25 -2.31 7.01 -4.32
N LYS A 26 -2.53 7.21 -5.62
CA LYS A 26 -3.79 7.77 -6.14
C LYS A 26 -4.98 6.89 -5.76
N LEU A 27 -4.86 5.58 -5.93
CA LEU A 27 -5.91 4.65 -5.51
C LEU A 27 -6.17 4.71 -4.00
N ALA A 28 -5.13 4.86 -3.17
CA ALA A 28 -5.28 5.04 -1.73
C ALA A 28 -6.04 6.35 -1.39
N ILE A 29 -5.76 7.45 -2.11
CA ILE A 29 -6.51 8.71 -1.98
C ILE A 29 -7.99 8.50 -2.33
N GLU A 30 -8.28 7.81 -3.44
CA GLU A 30 -9.66 7.47 -3.82
C GLU A 30 -10.37 6.62 -2.75
N GLN A 31 -9.65 5.76 -2.01
CA GLN A 31 -10.24 5.05 -0.87
C GLN A 31 -10.52 6.00 0.30
N ALA A 32 -9.61 6.93 0.61
CA ALA A 32 -9.78 7.88 1.70
C ALA A 32 -11.04 8.74 1.53
N GLU A 33 -11.39 9.08 0.28
CA GLU A 33 -12.60 9.83 -0.07
C GLU A 33 -13.91 9.07 0.24
N LYS A 34 -13.86 7.75 0.41
CA LYS A 34 -15.02 6.91 0.78
C LYS A 34 -15.32 6.93 2.28
N SER A 35 -14.36 7.35 3.10
CA SER A 35 -14.56 7.41 4.55
C SER A 35 -15.64 8.42 4.93
N ILE A 36 -16.55 7.99 5.80
CA ILE A 36 -17.49 8.92 6.44
C ILE A 36 -16.69 9.77 7.45
N PRO A 37 -16.69 11.11 7.32
CA PRO A 37 -15.99 12.00 8.25
C PRO A 37 -16.60 11.95 9.65
N VAL A 38 -15.73 11.99 10.67
CA VAL A 38 -16.14 12.08 12.08
C VAL A 38 -15.27 13.11 12.81
N PRO A 39 -15.79 13.82 13.83
CA PRO A 39 -15.04 14.89 14.51
C PRO A 39 -13.75 14.45 15.21
N SER A 40 -13.64 13.17 15.57
CA SER A 40 -12.56 12.61 16.38
C SER A 40 -11.66 11.64 15.61
N GLY A 41 -11.59 11.76 14.28
CA GLY A 41 -10.81 10.82 13.49
C GLY A 41 -10.57 11.27 12.06
N TYR A 42 -9.40 10.89 11.55
CA TYR A 42 -9.02 11.09 10.17
C TYR A 42 -9.78 10.15 9.21
N CYS A 43 -9.93 10.60 7.98
CA CYS A 43 -10.26 9.84 6.79
C CYS A 43 -8.95 9.47 6.10
N VAL A 44 -8.58 8.20 6.19
CA VAL A 44 -7.36 7.61 5.64
C VAL A 44 -7.77 6.52 4.66
N GLY A 45 -7.01 6.39 3.57
CA GLY A 45 -7.14 5.31 2.62
C GLY A 45 -5.85 4.51 2.54
N ALA A 46 -5.98 3.23 2.26
CA ALA A 46 -4.87 2.30 2.16
C ALA A 46 -5.06 1.30 1.02
N VAL A 47 -3.94 0.81 0.51
CA VAL A 47 -3.86 -0.19 -0.56
C VAL A 47 -2.77 -1.19 -0.21
N LEU A 48 -3.09 -2.48 -0.27
CA LEU A 48 -2.16 -3.58 -0.08
C LEU A 48 -1.86 -4.25 -1.42
N VAL A 49 -0.58 -4.40 -1.73
CA VAL A 49 -0.09 -4.92 -3.00
C VAL A 49 0.91 -6.04 -2.75
N ARG A 50 0.85 -7.07 -3.58
CA ARG A 50 1.83 -8.15 -3.64
C ARG A 50 2.77 -7.86 -4.82
N LYS A 51 4.08 -7.78 -4.55
CA LYS A 51 5.12 -7.62 -5.58
C LYS A 51 5.89 -8.92 -5.76
N LYS A 52 6.05 -9.41 -6.98
CA LYS A 52 6.92 -10.54 -7.32
C LYS A 52 8.37 -10.21 -6.95
N ASN A 53 9.04 -11.12 -6.26
CA ASN A 53 10.47 -11.05 -6.04
C ASN A 53 11.15 -11.33 -7.38
N LYS A 54 11.91 -10.36 -7.90
CA LYS A 54 12.76 -10.62 -9.08
C LYS A 54 13.82 -11.62 -8.65
N ASP A 55 13.83 -12.79 -9.28
CA ASP A 55 14.85 -13.81 -9.07
C ASP A 55 16.23 -13.24 -9.41
N ARG A 56 16.94 -12.76 -8.36
CA ARG A 56 18.29 -12.16 -8.47
C ARG A 56 19.33 -13.14 -9.04
N SER A 57 18.98 -14.41 -9.23
CA SER A 57 19.82 -15.45 -9.82
C SER A 57 19.95 -15.32 -11.34
N LYS A 58 18.99 -14.69 -12.03
CA LYS A 58 18.97 -14.60 -13.51
C LYS A 58 19.66 -13.35 -14.09
N ASP A 59 19.95 -12.34 -13.27
CA ASP A 59 20.63 -11.12 -13.75
C ASP A 59 22.09 -11.34 -14.17
N LYS A 60 22.72 -12.46 -13.76
CA LYS A 60 24.08 -12.81 -14.21
C LYS A 60 24.12 -13.58 -15.54
N SER A 61 23.01 -14.18 -16.00
CA SER A 61 23.00 -15.01 -17.22
C SER A 61 22.46 -14.29 -18.46
N THR A 62 21.71 -13.19 -18.29
CA THR A 62 21.00 -12.53 -19.40
C THR A 62 21.90 -11.62 -20.26
N GLN A 63 23.14 -11.32 -19.85
CA GLN A 63 24.11 -10.60 -20.72
C GLN A 63 24.76 -11.48 -21.79
N GLN A 64 24.50 -12.80 -21.84
CA GLN A 64 25.24 -13.70 -22.74
C GLN A 64 24.41 -14.49 -23.76
N GLN A 65 23.09 -14.30 -23.85
CA GLN A 65 22.25 -15.06 -24.80
C GLN A 65 21.19 -14.20 -25.49
N ALA A 66 21.64 -13.22 -26.28
CA ALA A 66 20.82 -12.57 -27.31
C ALA A 66 21.31 -12.98 -28.70
N ALA A 67 21.01 -14.22 -29.13
CA ALA A 67 21.01 -14.62 -30.53
C ALA A 67 20.42 -16.03 -30.68
N HIS A 68 19.12 -16.15 -31.02
CA HIS A 68 18.62 -16.92 -32.17
C HIS A 68 17.11 -17.29 -32.11
N LYS A 69 16.41 -16.82 -33.16
CA LYS A 69 15.41 -17.51 -34.01
C LYS A 69 13.94 -17.63 -33.57
N HIS A 70 13.11 -16.86 -34.27
CA HIS A 70 11.96 -17.21 -35.14
C HIS A 70 10.94 -18.32 -34.77
N ALA A 71 9.69 -17.85 -34.62
CA ALA A 71 8.40 -18.28 -35.24
C ALA A 71 7.83 -19.70 -35.00
N SER A 72 6.59 -19.80 -34.48
CA SER A 72 5.34 -20.00 -35.25
C SER A 72 4.12 -20.32 -34.34
N SER A 73 2.92 -20.14 -34.91
CA SER A 73 1.53 -20.17 -34.39
C SER A 73 1.02 -21.49 -33.76
N THR A 74 -0.13 -21.49 -33.05
CA THR A 74 -1.51 -21.81 -33.53
C THR A 74 -2.56 -21.86 -32.36
N VAL A 75 -3.82 -21.49 -32.67
CA VAL A 75 -5.19 -21.61 -32.06
C VAL A 75 -5.44 -22.69 -30.97
N ALA A 76 -6.51 -22.76 -30.14
CA ALA A 76 -7.73 -22.01 -29.77
C ALA A 76 -8.31 -22.66 -28.47
N SER A 77 -9.18 -21.96 -27.72
CA SER A 77 -10.56 -22.39 -27.38
C SER A 77 -11.12 -21.79 -26.09
N ASP A 78 -12.42 -21.57 -26.19
CA ASP A 78 -13.39 -20.86 -25.35
C ASP A 78 -14.05 -21.79 -24.32
N HIS A 79 -14.31 -21.30 -23.09
CA HIS A 79 -15.60 -21.36 -22.37
C HIS A 79 -15.44 -20.93 -20.90
N GLY A 80 -16.38 -20.13 -20.38
CA GLY A 80 -16.73 -20.17 -18.96
C GLY A 80 -16.91 -18.82 -18.26
N THR A 81 -18.09 -18.24 -18.42
CA THR A 81 -18.63 -17.09 -17.66
C THR A 81 -18.51 -17.27 -16.14
N THR A 82 -17.83 -16.33 -15.47
CA THR A 82 -18.13 -15.94 -14.08
C THR A 82 -17.89 -14.44 -13.92
N THR A 83 -18.90 -13.74 -13.41
CA THR A 83 -18.94 -12.29 -13.18
C THR A 83 -17.83 -11.83 -12.23
N ALA A 84 -16.69 -11.41 -12.78
CA ALA A 84 -15.74 -10.54 -12.10
C ALA A 84 -16.12 -9.10 -12.45
N THR A 85 -16.56 -8.34 -11.45
CA THR A 85 -16.69 -6.88 -11.55
C THR A 85 -15.35 -6.35 -12.06
N THR A 86 -15.32 -6.01 -13.35
CA THR A 86 -14.13 -5.49 -14.01
C THR A 86 -13.95 -4.07 -13.50
N ILE A 87 -13.17 -3.92 -12.43
CA ILE A 87 -12.57 -2.65 -12.08
C ILE A 87 -11.53 -2.34 -13.16
N SER A 88 -11.99 -1.78 -14.28
CA SER A 88 -11.17 -0.95 -15.15
C SER A 88 -10.92 0.38 -14.43
N SER A 89 -10.12 0.35 -13.38
CA SER A 89 -9.34 1.51 -12.96
C SER A 89 -7.97 1.36 -13.61
N THR A 90 -7.53 2.40 -14.29
CA THR A 90 -6.42 2.43 -15.24
C THR A 90 -5.05 2.33 -14.54
N THR A 91 -4.83 1.29 -13.75
CA THR A 91 -3.51 0.95 -13.25
C THR A 91 -2.68 0.44 -14.42
N ALA A 92 -1.49 0.99 -14.62
CA ALA A 92 -0.54 0.39 -15.54
C ALA A 92 -0.28 -1.04 -15.04
N ALA A 93 -0.84 -2.03 -15.72
CA ALA A 93 -0.66 -3.43 -15.36
C ALA A 93 0.82 -3.77 -15.54
N SER A 94 1.57 -3.73 -14.44
CA SER A 94 2.87 -4.37 -14.35
C SER A 94 2.63 -5.79 -13.87
N ASP A 95 3.08 -6.78 -14.63
CA ASP A 95 2.94 -8.21 -14.26
C ASP A 95 3.63 -8.55 -12.93
N ASP A 96 4.45 -7.63 -12.40
CA ASP A 96 5.16 -7.75 -11.14
C ASP A 96 4.33 -7.31 -9.92
N TYR A 97 3.21 -6.60 -10.11
CA TYR A 97 2.43 -6.00 -9.02
C TYR A 97 0.96 -6.42 -9.09
N GLU A 98 0.48 -7.01 -7.99
CA GLU A 98 -0.90 -7.49 -7.84
C GLU A 98 -1.59 -6.71 -6.70
N LEU A 99 -2.72 -6.08 -7.01
CA LEU A 99 -3.58 -5.48 -5.98
C LEU A 99 -4.23 -6.60 -5.16
N VAL A 100 -3.98 -6.63 -3.85
CA VAL A 100 -4.51 -7.65 -2.93
C VAL A 100 -5.77 -7.15 -2.24
N ALA A 101 -5.71 -5.94 -1.68
CA ALA A 101 -6.82 -5.37 -0.95
C ALA A 101 -6.76 -3.83 -0.97
N THR A 102 -7.93 -3.21 -0.81
CA THR A 102 -8.05 -1.79 -0.51
C THR A 102 -8.72 -1.61 0.85
N GLY A 103 -8.51 -0.46 1.47
CA GLY A 103 -9.09 -0.13 2.76
C GLY A 103 -9.31 1.36 2.92
N TYR A 104 -10.33 1.74 3.69
CA TYR A 104 -10.52 3.12 4.15
C TYR A 104 -10.99 3.15 5.59
N SER A 105 -10.78 4.28 6.28
CA SER A 105 -11.16 4.41 7.69
C SER A 105 -12.64 4.10 7.88
N ARG A 106 -12.94 3.27 8.88
CA ARG A 106 -14.30 2.86 9.29
C ARG A 106 -15.04 2.06 8.22
N GLU A 107 -14.33 1.44 7.27
CA GLU A 107 -14.94 0.55 6.29
C GLU A 107 -15.52 -0.71 6.94
N LEU A 108 -14.77 -1.34 7.84
CA LEU A 108 -15.19 -2.55 8.56
C LEU A 108 -15.67 -2.22 9.99
N PRO A 109 -16.58 -3.03 10.56
CA PRO A 109 -17.04 -2.85 11.95
C PRO A 109 -15.89 -2.80 12.96
N GLY A 110 -16.09 -2.09 14.08
CA GLY A 110 -15.12 -2.06 15.19
C GLY A 110 -14.14 -0.88 15.17
N ASN A 111 -14.51 0.24 14.53
CA ASN A 111 -13.68 1.44 14.41
C ASN A 111 -12.32 1.12 13.75
N THR A 112 -12.36 0.43 12.62
CA THR A 112 -11.15 -0.01 11.92
C THR A 112 -10.44 1.13 11.21
N HIS A 113 -9.11 1.08 11.20
CA HIS A 113 -8.28 1.95 10.37
C HIS A 113 -8.09 1.36 8.97
N ALA A 114 -7.65 2.17 8.00
CA ALA A 114 -7.57 1.75 6.61
C ALA A 114 -6.57 0.59 6.40
N GLU A 115 -5.43 0.64 7.07
CA GLU A 115 -4.41 -0.42 7.03
C GLU A 115 -4.92 -1.70 7.70
N GLU A 116 -5.66 -1.56 8.81
CA GLU A 116 -6.33 -2.66 9.49
C GLU A 116 -7.37 -3.33 8.59
N CYS A 117 -8.16 -2.57 7.82
CA CYS A 117 -9.09 -3.12 6.83
C CYS A 117 -8.38 -3.95 5.76
N CYS A 118 -7.24 -3.46 5.23
CA CYS A 118 -6.47 -4.20 4.23
C CYS A 118 -5.96 -5.55 4.77
N LEU A 119 -5.39 -5.53 5.99
CA LEU A 119 -4.84 -6.74 6.61
C LEU A 119 -5.93 -7.74 6.99
N LEU A 120 -7.10 -7.28 7.44
CA LEU A 120 -8.24 -8.17 7.72
C LEU A 120 -8.74 -8.86 6.45
N LYS A 121 -8.79 -8.15 5.31
CA LYS A 121 -9.21 -8.71 4.03
C LYS A 121 -8.19 -9.70 3.46
N LEU A 122 -6.89 -9.46 3.66
CA LEU A 122 -5.85 -10.44 3.33
C LEU A 122 -6.12 -11.77 4.06
N LEU A 123 -6.28 -11.74 5.39
CA LEU A 123 -6.49 -12.95 6.18
C LEU A 123 -7.76 -13.73 5.77
N HIS A 124 -8.85 -13.03 5.45
CA HIS A 124 -10.07 -13.68 4.96
C HIS A 124 -9.85 -14.36 3.60
N ASN A 125 -9.06 -13.74 2.71
CA ASN A 125 -8.78 -14.32 1.40
C ASN A 125 -7.82 -15.52 1.49
N ASP A 126 -6.88 -15.51 2.44
CA ASP A 126 -5.91 -16.59 2.66
C ASP A 126 -6.60 -17.84 3.26
N ASP A 127 -7.56 -17.65 4.17
CA ASP A 127 -8.35 -18.74 4.76
C ASP A 127 -9.19 -19.49 3.73
N GLU A 128 -9.69 -18.79 2.70
CA GLU A 128 -10.42 -19.36 1.56
C GLU A 128 -9.48 -20.05 0.56
N ASN A 129 -8.20 -19.66 0.52
CA ASN A 129 -7.19 -20.12 -0.43
C ASN A 129 -6.01 -20.85 0.24
N LYS A 130 -6.27 -21.92 1.01
CA LYS A 130 -5.26 -22.75 1.74
C LYS A 130 -4.17 -23.46 0.88
N LYS A 131 -3.45 -22.71 0.04
CA LYS A 131 -2.27 -23.10 -0.74
C LYS A 131 -1.23 -21.96 -0.79
N GLU A 132 -1.19 -21.07 0.21
CA GLU A 132 -0.30 -19.89 0.20
C GLU A 132 1.04 -20.09 0.95
N GLU A 133 1.21 -21.18 1.71
CA GLU A 133 2.48 -21.46 2.43
C GLU A 133 3.68 -21.67 1.48
N GLU A 134 3.45 -22.03 0.21
CA GLU A 134 4.53 -22.22 -0.79
C GLU A 134 4.91 -20.94 -1.56
N LYS A 135 4.09 -19.88 -1.51
CA LYS A 135 4.34 -18.60 -2.21
C LYS A 135 5.10 -17.59 -1.36
N GLU A 136 5.48 -17.97 -0.14
CA GLU A 136 6.04 -17.06 0.84
C GLU A 136 7.37 -16.43 0.41
N GLU A 137 8.17 -17.15 -0.37
CA GLU A 137 9.49 -16.70 -0.82
C GLU A 137 9.45 -15.98 -2.18
N GLU A 138 8.34 -16.08 -2.92
CA GLU A 138 8.21 -15.54 -4.27
C GLU A 138 7.69 -14.10 -4.31
N HIS A 139 7.11 -13.60 -3.21
CA HIS A 139 6.50 -12.29 -3.18
C HIS A 139 6.77 -11.52 -1.88
N GLN A 140 6.69 -10.19 -1.98
CA GLN A 140 6.67 -9.29 -0.83
C GLN A 140 5.36 -8.49 -0.79
N LEU A 141 4.88 -8.17 0.41
CA LEU A 141 3.74 -7.28 0.59
C LEU A 141 4.19 -5.83 0.78
N ILE A 142 3.49 -4.93 0.11
CA ILE A 142 3.69 -3.48 0.13
C ILE A 142 2.38 -2.82 0.58
N MET A 143 2.47 -1.96 1.59
CA MET A 143 1.35 -1.12 2.01
C MET A 143 1.52 0.29 1.43
N TYR A 144 0.45 0.88 0.92
CA TYR A 144 0.37 2.31 0.61
C TYR A 144 -0.68 2.91 1.55
N SER A 145 -0.34 3.93 2.32
CA SER A 145 -1.27 4.65 3.19
C SER A 145 -1.22 6.14 2.91
N THR A 146 -2.38 6.79 2.82
CA THR A 146 -2.42 8.25 2.59
C THR A 146 -1.84 9.03 3.76
N MET A 147 -1.82 8.45 4.96
CA MET A 147 -1.30 9.07 6.18
C MET A 147 -0.37 8.08 6.90
N GLU A 148 0.54 8.59 7.72
CA GLU A 148 1.41 7.78 8.57
C GLU A 148 0.60 6.76 9.41
N PRO A 149 0.91 5.46 9.34
CA PRO A 149 0.26 4.47 10.18
C PRO A 149 0.47 4.75 11.67
N CYS A 150 -0.62 4.81 12.42
CA CYS A 150 -0.55 5.26 13.81
C CYS A 150 0.33 4.36 14.71
N SER A 151 1.07 4.98 15.65
CA SER A 151 1.80 4.31 16.74
C SER A 151 1.00 4.19 18.03
N HIS A 152 -0.13 4.89 18.13
CA HIS A 152 -1.02 4.85 19.28
C HIS A 152 -2.48 4.94 18.84
N ARG A 153 -3.39 4.39 19.65
CA ARG A 153 -4.84 4.48 19.43
C ARG A 153 -5.55 4.83 20.72
N LEU A 154 -6.32 5.91 20.69
CA LEU A 154 -7.19 6.32 21.80
C LEU A 154 -8.25 5.26 22.14
N SER A 155 -8.63 4.42 21.18
CA SER A 155 -9.57 3.31 21.41
C SER A 155 -8.96 2.16 22.21
N GLY A 156 -7.64 2.12 22.41
CA GLY A 156 -6.94 0.98 23.02
C GLY A 156 -6.74 -0.22 22.09
N ASN A 157 -7.25 -0.16 20.85
CA ASN A 157 -6.99 -1.19 19.85
C ASN A 157 -5.50 -1.19 19.45
N ARG A 158 -5.04 -2.33 18.91
CA ARG A 158 -3.69 -2.47 18.36
C ARG A 158 -3.39 -1.39 17.29
N PRO A 159 -2.28 -0.62 17.42
CA PRO A 159 -1.86 0.38 16.45
C PRO A 159 -1.55 -0.18 15.06
N CYS A 160 -1.69 0.64 14.01
CA CYS A 160 -1.43 0.20 12.64
C CYS A 160 0.03 -0.13 12.38
N SER A 161 0.97 0.66 12.93
CA SER A 161 2.41 0.37 12.88
C SER A 161 2.72 -1.03 13.42
N GLU A 162 2.20 -1.37 14.61
CA GLU A 162 2.38 -2.68 15.23
C GLU A 162 1.75 -3.82 14.40
N ARG A 163 0.57 -3.57 13.79
CA ARG A 163 -0.06 -4.53 12.86
C ARG A 163 0.82 -4.77 11.64
N LEU A 164 1.41 -3.73 11.07
CA LEU A 164 2.30 -3.83 9.91
C LEU A 164 3.58 -4.57 10.27
N ILE A 165 4.20 -4.25 11.42
CA ILE A 165 5.40 -4.93 11.94
C ILE A 165 5.15 -6.43 12.13
N ALA A 166 3.99 -6.80 12.68
CA ALA A 166 3.62 -8.20 12.89
C ALA A 166 3.06 -8.90 11.63
N SER A 167 2.96 -8.18 10.51
CA SER A 167 2.51 -8.73 9.23
C SER A 167 3.69 -9.11 8.34
N ARG A 168 3.40 -9.53 7.11
CA ARG A 168 4.40 -9.83 6.08
C ARG A 168 4.76 -8.62 5.21
N VAL A 169 4.25 -7.43 5.55
CA VAL A 169 4.60 -6.18 4.88
C VAL A 169 6.07 -5.86 5.12
N ARG A 170 6.79 -5.55 4.04
CA ARG A 170 8.21 -5.15 4.08
C ARG A 170 8.43 -3.69 3.72
N THR A 171 7.55 -3.12 2.92
CA THR A 171 7.62 -1.72 2.49
C THR A 171 6.30 -1.00 2.73
N VAL A 172 6.36 0.22 3.26
CA VAL A 172 5.22 1.10 3.50
C VAL A 172 5.46 2.42 2.78
N TYR A 173 4.62 2.73 1.79
CA TYR A 173 4.57 4.02 1.14
C TYR A 173 3.58 4.94 1.83
N VAL A 174 3.99 6.17 2.13
CA VAL A 174 3.20 7.13 2.91
C VAL A 174 3.01 8.42 2.11
N GLY A 175 1.79 8.95 2.09
CA GLY A 175 1.44 10.20 1.43
C GLY A 175 1.75 11.44 2.27
N VAL A 176 1.36 11.44 3.54
CA VAL A 176 1.73 12.48 4.52
C VAL A 176 2.04 11.88 5.88
N ARG A 177 2.84 12.60 6.67
CA ARG A 177 2.88 12.34 8.11
C ARG A 177 1.56 12.65 8.77
N GLU A 178 1.25 11.94 9.85
CA GLU A 178 0.10 12.28 10.68
C GLU A 178 0.30 13.70 11.25
N PRO A 179 -0.64 14.64 11.05
CA PRO A 179 -0.54 15.95 11.68
C PRO A 179 -0.69 15.86 13.20
N ASP A 180 0.01 16.72 13.95
CA ASP A 180 -0.01 16.84 15.42
C ASP A 180 -1.35 17.37 15.98
N HIS A 181 -2.49 16.86 15.50
CA HIS A 181 -3.83 17.29 15.92
C HIS A 181 -4.44 16.36 16.97
N PHE A 182 -4.29 15.04 16.81
CA PHE A 182 -4.88 14.04 17.71
C PHE A 182 -3.86 13.30 18.57
N VAL A 183 -2.59 13.22 18.13
CA VAL A 183 -1.51 12.53 18.85
C VAL A 183 -0.31 13.46 18.92
N GLN A 184 0.19 13.73 20.13
CA GLN A 184 1.30 14.67 20.37
C GLN A 184 2.70 14.04 20.22
N LYS A 185 2.77 12.73 19.96
CA LYS A 185 4.00 11.97 19.75
C LYS A 185 3.82 10.93 18.65
N VAL A 186 4.00 11.37 17.41
CA VAL A 186 3.95 10.51 16.23
C VAL A 186 5.32 9.86 16.05
N VAL A 187 5.39 8.54 16.25
CA VAL A 187 6.62 7.72 16.12
C VAL A 187 6.40 6.48 15.25
N GLY A 188 5.31 6.44 14.48
CA GLY A 188 4.93 5.24 13.73
C GLY A 188 5.94 4.87 12.65
N ILE A 189 6.48 5.88 11.96
CA ILE A 189 7.58 5.70 11.00
C ILE A 189 8.81 5.12 11.68
N GLU A 190 9.27 5.73 12.76
CA GLU A 190 10.47 5.32 13.49
C GLU A 190 10.35 3.88 14.01
N ASP A 191 9.22 3.54 14.63
CA ASP A 191 8.94 2.19 15.13
C ASP A 191 8.99 1.15 13.99
N MET A 192 8.39 1.45 12.84
CA MET A 192 8.43 0.55 11.68
C MET A 192 9.84 0.37 11.12
N VAL A 193 10.61 1.46 11.01
CA VAL A 193 12.00 1.42 10.53
C VAL A 193 12.91 0.62 11.46
N GLU A 194 12.78 0.81 12.78
CA GLU A 194 13.56 0.05 13.78
C GLU A 194 13.26 -1.46 13.72
N HIS A 195 12.05 -1.85 13.32
CA HIS A 195 11.65 -3.25 13.12
C HIS A 195 11.94 -3.78 11.71
N GLY A 196 12.69 -3.03 10.90
CA GLY A 196 13.19 -3.48 9.59
C GLY A 196 12.23 -3.29 8.42
N LEU A 197 11.16 -2.51 8.57
CA LEU A 197 10.33 -2.10 7.44
C LEU A 197 11.01 -0.94 6.71
N THR A 198 10.90 -0.94 5.38
CA THR A 198 11.26 0.23 4.57
C THR A 198 10.07 1.17 4.52
N VAL A 199 10.23 2.41 4.98
CA VAL A 199 9.18 3.44 4.91
C VAL A 199 9.58 4.51 3.91
N VAL A 200 8.70 4.79 2.95
CA VAL A 200 8.99 5.68 1.81
C VAL A 200 7.89 6.73 1.66
N HIS A 201 8.26 8.01 1.72
CA HIS A 201 7.36 9.11 1.41
C HIS A 201 7.20 9.30 -0.11
N ILE A 202 5.96 9.46 -0.59
CA ILE A 202 5.66 9.79 -2.00
C ILE A 202 5.33 11.30 -2.10
N PRO A 203 6.30 12.14 -2.51
CA PRO A 203 6.11 13.59 -2.54
C PRO A 203 5.12 14.04 -3.60
N GLY A 204 4.49 15.19 -3.38
CA GLY A 204 3.58 15.84 -4.34
C GLY A 204 2.11 15.43 -4.19
N PHE A 205 1.80 14.53 -3.26
CA PHE A 205 0.44 14.10 -2.94
C PHE A 205 -0.07 14.64 -1.60
N GLU A 206 0.71 15.47 -0.91
CA GLU A 206 0.46 15.82 0.49
C GLU A 206 -0.91 16.48 0.66
N LYS A 207 -1.20 17.46 -0.22
CA LYS A 207 -2.50 18.14 -0.25
C LYS A 207 -3.64 17.17 -0.53
N ALA A 208 -3.48 16.29 -1.53
CA ALA A 208 -4.52 15.34 -1.90
C ALA A 208 -4.79 14.31 -0.78
N CYS A 209 -3.76 13.89 -0.05
CA CYS A 209 -3.88 13.01 1.11
C CYS A 209 -4.55 13.70 2.31
N LEU A 210 -4.37 15.02 2.48
CA LEU A 210 -5.00 15.79 3.55
C LEU A 210 -6.42 16.28 3.22
N ALA A 211 -6.79 16.39 1.94
CA ALA A 211 -8.10 16.89 1.51
C ALA A 211 -9.33 16.15 2.11
N PRO A 212 -9.32 14.81 2.28
CA PRO A 212 -10.39 14.08 2.97
C PRO A 212 -10.55 14.46 4.46
N ASN A 213 -9.56 15.14 5.04
CA ASN A 213 -9.47 15.49 6.46
C ASN A 213 -9.84 16.95 6.76
N ARG A 214 -10.37 17.69 5.79
CA ARG A 214 -10.79 19.10 5.97
C ARG A 214 -11.72 19.33 7.17
N HIS A 215 -12.53 18.33 7.53
CA HIS A 215 -13.48 18.41 8.65
C HIS A 215 -12.80 18.47 10.03
N VAL A 216 -11.55 18.02 10.14
CA VAL A 216 -10.76 18.05 11.39
C VAL A 216 -9.55 18.98 11.31
N LEU A 217 -9.03 19.25 10.12
CA LEU A 217 -7.86 20.14 9.93
C LEU A 217 -8.24 21.59 9.58
N GLY A 218 -9.48 21.84 9.17
CA GLY A 218 -9.91 23.13 8.62
C GLY A 218 -9.32 23.43 7.24
N ASP A 219 -9.79 24.52 6.62
CA ASP A 219 -9.47 24.88 5.23
C ASP A 219 -8.00 25.32 4.99
N SER A 220 -7.24 25.58 6.05
CA SER A 220 -5.86 26.09 5.97
C SER A 220 -4.80 25.02 5.72
N LEU A 221 -5.14 23.73 5.84
CA LEU A 221 -4.22 22.60 5.77
C LEU A 221 -4.62 21.51 4.74
N SER A 222 -5.74 21.72 4.03
CA SER A 222 -6.32 20.77 3.04
C SER A 222 -6.07 21.14 1.58
#